data_AF-A0A2H0G0Z8-F1
#
_entry.id   AF-A0A2H0G0Z8-F1
#
_cell.length_a   1.000
_cell.length_b   1.000
_cell.length_c   1.000
_cell.angle_alpha   90.00
_cell.angle_beta   90.00
_cell.angle_gamma   90.00
#
_symmetry.space_group_name_H-M   'P 1'
#
loop_
_entity.id
_entity.type
_entity.pdbx_description
1 polymer ?
#
loop_
_entity_poly.entity_id
_entity_poly.type
_entity_poly.pdbx_seq_one_letter_code
_entity_poly.pdbx_strand_id
1 'polypeptide(L)'
;MTRCSAAWRRALRIDYLSGAAADLEDIKRHYLEAGGKALALRVVRRIRAAVASLADNPHIAPPYELATGLHRLVVAKGAFLAFYRVADHIEVVHVRRAERMPVTAENLEQIG
;
A
#
# COMPACT_ATOMS: atom_id res chain seq x y z
N MET A 1 33.95 22.62 11.76
CA MET A 1 33.15 21.80 12.70
C MET A 1 31.69 21.91 12.32
N THR A 2 31.24 21.14 11.32
CA THR A 2 29.86 21.19 10.84
C THR A 2 29.06 20.18 11.65
N ARG A 3 28.20 20.67 12.54
CA ARG A 3 27.31 19.81 13.34
C ARG A 3 26.32 19.14 12.39
N CYS A 4 26.53 17.85 12.11
CA CYS A 4 25.46 16.98 11.64
C CYS A 4 24.40 16.94 12.74
N SER A 5 23.36 17.76 12.61
CA SER A 5 22.11 17.52 13.31
C SER A 5 21.50 16.27 12.67
N ALA A 6 21.83 15.10 13.22
CA ALA A 6 20.96 13.95 13.08
C ALA A 6 19.64 14.37 13.75
N ALA A 7 18.70 14.90 12.97
CA ALA A 7 17.33 14.97 13.40
C ALA A 7 16.89 13.52 13.52
N TRP A 8 16.76 13.02 14.74
CA TRP A 8 16.14 11.72 15.00
C TRP A 8 14.67 11.89 14.60
N ARG A 9 14.38 11.76 13.30
CA ARG A 9 13.00 11.67 12.82
C ARG A 9 12.46 10.41 13.47
N ARG A 10 11.56 10.59 14.44
CA ARG A 10 10.86 9.50 15.07
C ARG A 10 10.03 8.82 13.99
N ALA A 11 10.43 7.61 13.62
CA ALA A 11 9.68 6.79 12.68
C ALA A 11 8.23 6.67 13.17
N LEU A 12 7.27 7.02 12.32
CA LEU A 12 5.86 6.88 12.65
C LEU A 12 5.47 5.40 12.71
N ARG A 13 4.57 5.07 13.64
CA ARG A 13 3.93 3.75 13.67
C ARG A 13 3.12 3.56 12.39
N ILE A 14 3.09 2.33 11.89
CA ILE A 14 2.28 1.93 10.73
C ILE A 14 1.31 0.85 11.18
N ASP A 15 0.03 1.13 11.04
CA ASP A 15 -1.05 0.20 11.34
C ASP A 15 -1.75 -0.20 10.03
N TYR A 16 -2.01 -1.50 9.87
CA TYR A 16 -2.80 -2.04 8.76
C TYR A 16 -4.23 -2.21 9.23
N LEU A 17 -5.17 -1.52 8.59
CA LEU A 17 -6.59 -1.73 8.85
C LEU A 17 -7.03 -3.10 8.33
N SER A 18 -8.19 -3.57 8.79
CA SER A 18 -8.75 -4.87 8.39
C SER A 18 -8.86 -5.02 6.87
N GLY A 19 -9.22 -3.95 6.16
CA GLY A 19 -9.25 -3.91 4.70
C GLY A 19 -7.88 -4.21 4.08
N ALA A 20 -6.84 -3.47 4.48
CA ALA A 20 -5.48 -3.71 3.99
C ALA A 20 -4.94 -5.09 4.38
N ALA A 21 -5.28 -5.60 5.56
CA ALA A 21 -4.88 -6.94 5.99
C ALA A 21 -5.51 -8.03 5.10
N ALA A 22 -6.81 -7.92 4.81
CA ALA A 22 -7.52 -8.82 3.90
C ALA A 22 -6.93 -8.74 2.48
N ASP A 23 -6.68 -7.52 1.98
CA ASP A 23 -6.10 -7.30 0.67
C ASP A 23 -4.72 -7.97 0.50
N LEU A 24 -3.88 -7.90 1.53
CA LEU A 24 -2.57 -8.56 1.52
C LEU A 24 -2.68 -10.08 1.52
N GLU A 25 -3.67 -10.65 2.21
CA GLU A 25 -3.90 -12.10 2.19
C GLU A 25 -4.47 -12.56 0.84
N ASP A 26 -5.34 -11.78 0.21
CA ASP A 26 -5.86 -12.05 -1.12
C ASP A 26 -4.75 -12.01 -2.18
N ILE A 27 -3.87 -11.00 -2.12
CA ILE A 27 -2.67 -10.92 -2.97
C ILE A 27 -1.78 -12.13 -2.72
N LYS A 28 -1.54 -12.49 -1.46
CA LYS A 28 -0.73 -13.66 -1.11
C LYS A 28 -1.30 -14.94 -1.69
N ARG A 29 -2.62 -15.16 -1.57
CA ARG A 29 -3.32 -16.33 -2.12
C ARG A 29 -3.21 -16.39 -3.64
N HIS A 30 -3.44 -15.28 -4.34
CA HIS A 30 -3.31 -15.22 -5.79
C HIS A 30 -1.91 -15.66 -6.28
N TYR A 31 -0.84 -15.13 -5.67
CA TYR A 31 0.53 -15.50 -6.06
C TYR A 31 0.98 -16.86 -5.52
N LEU A 32 0.31 -17.39 -4.50
CA LEU A 32 0.53 -18.76 -4.02
C LEU A 32 0.05 -19.76 -5.07
N GLU A 33 -1.13 -19.52 -5.64
CA GLU A 33 -1.72 -20.34 -6.71
C GLU A 33 -0.93 -20.20 -8.02
N ALA A 34 -0.51 -18.97 -8.37
CA ALA A 34 0.16 -18.71 -9.65
C ALA A 34 1.62 -19.19 -9.72
N GLY A 35 2.37 -19.20 -8.60
CA GLY A 35 3.81 -19.49 -8.63
C GLY A 35 4.39 -19.99 -7.31
N GLY A 36 3.54 -20.48 -6.41
CA GLY A 36 3.95 -21.10 -5.17
C GLY A 36 4.38 -20.13 -4.06
N LYS A 37 4.71 -20.71 -2.91
CA LYS A 37 4.93 -19.98 -1.65
C LYS A 37 6.05 -18.94 -1.72
N ALA A 38 7.14 -19.25 -2.43
CA ALA A 38 8.29 -18.35 -2.52
C ALA A 38 7.94 -17.05 -3.27
N LEU A 39 7.15 -17.14 -4.33
CA LEU A 39 6.68 -15.99 -5.08
C LEU A 39 5.72 -15.14 -4.24
N ALA A 40 4.72 -15.77 -3.63
CA ALA A 40 3.74 -15.10 -2.77
C ALA A 40 4.40 -14.29 -1.66
N LEU A 41 5.33 -14.90 -0.93
CA LEU A 41 6.06 -14.22 0.15
C LEU A 41 6.94 -13.07 -0.38
N ARG A 42 7.58 -13.25 -1.54
CA ARG A 42 8.40 -12.21 -2.17
C ARG A 42 7.56 -10.98 -2.53
N VAL A 43 6.37 -11.18 -3.08
CA VAL A 43 5.43 -10.11 -3.45
C VAL A 43 4.98 -9.34 -2.21
N VAL A 44 4.45 -10.04 -1.20
CA VAL A 44 3.99 -9.42 0.05
C VAL A 44 5.12 -8.66 0.75
N ARG A 45 6.34 -9.24 0.79
CA ARG A 45 7.51 -8.57 1.37
C ARG A 45 7.84 -7.26 0.64
N ARG A 46 7.71 -7.23 -0.68
CA ARG A 46 7.99 -6.02 -1.49
C ARG A 46 6.97 -4.92 -1.23
N ILE A 47 5.70 -5.27 -1.04
CA ILE A 47 4.66 -4.32 -0.64
C ILE A 47 4.96 -3.78 0.76
N ARG A 48 5.19 -4.66 1.74
CA ARG A 48 5.48 -4.26 3.13
C ARG A 48 6.72 -3.39 3.26
N ALA A 49 7.78 -3.67 2.49
CA ALA A 49 8.99 -2.87 2.50
C ALA A 49 8.76 -1.44 1.97
N ALA A 50 7.94 -1.29 0.92
CA ALA A 50 7.58 0.03 0.40
C ALA A 50 6.72 0.80 1.41
N VAL A 51 5.74 0.14 2.02
CA VAL A 51 4.92 0.74 3.10
C VAL A 51 5.80 1.14 4.30
N ALA A 52 6.80 0.34 4.67
CA ALA A 52 7.69 0.64 5.78
C ALA A 52 8.44 1.97 5.63
N SER A 53 8.78 2.38 4.39
CA SER A 53 9.42 3.67 4.13
C SER A 53 8.54 4.90 4.48
N LEU A 54 7.23 4.70 4.63
CA LEU A 54 6.32 5.76 5.06
C LEU A 54 6.61 6.20 6.50
N ALA A 55 7.17 5.32 7.35
CA ALA A 55 7.48 5.64 8.73
C ALA A 55 8.44 6.85 8.83
N ASP A 56 9.41 6.93 7.91
CA ASP A 56 10.39 8.02 7.85
C ASP A 56 9.89 9.20 7.00
N ASN A 57 9.08 8.92 5.97
CA ASN A 57 8.59 9.91 5.01
C ASN A 57 7.08 9.73 4.72
N PRO A 58 6.19 10.16 5.63
CA PRO A 58 4.76 9.91 5.51
C PRO A 58 4.11 10.55 4.28
N HIS A 59 4.66 11.66 3.79
CA HIS A 59 4.12 12.41 2.65
C HIS A 59 4.91 12.19 1.34
N ILE A 60 5.65 11.08 1.23
CA ILE A 60 6.40 10.75 0.00
C ILE A 60 5.49 10.54 -1.21
N ALA A 61 4.26 10.10 -0.99
CA ALA A 61 3.29 9.87 -2.05
C ALA A 61 2.28 11.04 -2.16
N PRO A 62 1.85 11.39 -3.39
CA PRO A 62 0.88 12.45 -3.58
C PRO A 62 -0.48 12.09 -2.96
N PRO A 63 -1.29 13.11 -2.60
CA PRO A 63 -2.68 12.91 -2.25
C PRO A 63 -3.47 12.19 -3.34
N TYR A 64 -4.50 11.46 -2.95
CA TYR A 64 -5.40 10.78 -3.85
C TYR A 64 -6.60 11.66 -4.17
N GLU A 65 -6.75 12.06 -5.43
CA GLU A 65 -7.73 13.05 -5.87
C GLU A 65 -9.19 12.64 -5.62
N LEU A 66 -9.48 11.33 -5.63
CA LEU A 66 -10.85 10.83 -5.47
C LEU A 66 -11.29 10.69 -4.00
N ALA A 67 -10.38 10.87 -3.04
CA ALA A 67 -10.74 10.79 -1.62
C ALA A 67 -9.83 11.68 -0.76
N THR A 68 -10.43 12.67 -0.12
CA THR A 68 -9.74 13.63 0.75
C THR A 68 -9.03 12.92 1.91
N GLY A 69 -7.78 13.30 2.18
CA GLY A 69 -6.98 12.76 3.29
C GLY A 69 -6.34 11.40 3.02
N LEU A 70 -6.58 10.80 1.85
CA LEU A 70 -5.84 9.62 1.39
C LEU A 70 -4.66 10.01 0.52
N HIS A 71 -3.60 9.22 0.62
CA HIS A 71 -2.42 9.25 -0.22
C HIS A 71 -2.31 7.92 -0.97
N ARG A 72 -1.77 7.96 -2.18
CA ARG A 72 -1.63 6.78 -3.04
C ARG A 72 -0.15 6.46 -3.30
N LEU A 73 0.37 5.47 -2.59
CA LEU A 73 1.72 4.97 -2.79
C LEU A 73 1.75 3.91 -3.89
N VAL A 74 2.57 4.14 -4.90
CA VAL A 74 2.85 3.14 -5.95
C VAL A 74 3.93 2.19 -5.45
N VAL A 75 3.65 0.88 -5.40
CA VAL A 75 4.57 -0.12 -4.86
C VAL A 75 4.87 -1.22 -5.87
N ALA A 76 5.95 -1.97 -5.61
CA ALA A 76 6.41 -3.08 -6.43
C ALA A 76 6.46 -2.76 -7.95
N LYS A 77 7.14 -1.67 -8.32
CA LYS A 77 7.28 -1.21 -9.72
C LYS A 77 5.94 -0.92 -10.42
N GLY A 78 4.93 -0.48 -9.69
CA GLY A 78 3.64 -0.12 -10.26
C GLY A 78 2.63 -1.27 -10.32
N ALA A 79 2.96 -2.46 -9.82
CA ALA A 79 2.02 -3.58 -9.80
C ALA A 79 0.90 -3.41 -8.75
N PHE A 80 1.14 -2.62 -7.70
CA PHE A 80 0.13 -2.38 -6.66
C PHE A 80 0.12 -0.91 -6.22
N LEU A 81 -1.02 -0.53 -5.66
CA LEU A 81 -1.30 0.77 -5.07
C LEU A 81 -1.66 0.55 -3.59
N ALA A 82 -0.89 1.16 -2.69
CA ALA A 82 -1.23 1.20 -1.26
C ALA A 82 -1.89 2.55 -0.96
N PHE A 83 -3.12 2.50 -0.47
CA PHE A 83 -3.88 3.67 -0.03
C PHE A 83 -3.72 3.82 1.48
N TYR A 84 -3.27 4.98 1.91
CA TYR A 84 -3.00 5.24 3.33
C TYR A 84 -3.39 6.66 3.69
N ARG A 85 -3.63 6.91 4.98
CA ARG A 85 -3.81 8.25 5.55
C ARG A 85 -2.73 8.52 6.59
N VAL A 86 -2.42 9.81 6.76
CA VAL A 86 -1.48 10.29 7.78
C VAL A 86 -2.28 11.03 8.85
N ALA A 87 -2.33 10.46 10.05
CA ALA A 87 -2.89 11.08 11.25
C ALA A 87 -1.79 11.16 12.32
N ASP A 88 -2.05 10.76 13.56
CA ASP A 88 -1.01 10.58 14.60
C ASP A 88 -0.02 9.45 14.26
N HIS A 89 -0.43 8.56 13.35
CA HIS A 89 0.33 7.45 12.80
C HIS A 89 -0.13 7.20 11.37
N ILE A 90 0.53 6.27 10.67
CA ILE A 90 0.16 5.90 9.30
C ILE A 90 -0.82 4.74 9.35
N GLU A 91 -1.97 4.92 8.71
CA GLU A 91 -2.98 3.87 8.59
C GLU A 91 -3.07 3.45 7.13
N VAL A 92 -2.70 2.20 6.87
CA VAL A 92 -2.87 1.58 5.55
C VAL A 92 -4.31 1.08 5.46
N VAL A 93 -5.08 1.69 4.57
CA VAL A 93 -6.51 1.43 4.41
C VAL A 93 -6.74 0.27 3.45
N HIS A 94 -6.10 0.31 2.29
CA HIS A 94 -6.23 -0.71 1.24
C HIS A 94 -4.93 -0.93 0.46
N VAL A 95 -4.77 -2.14 -0.09
CA VAL A 95 -3.75 -2.47 -1.09
C VAL A 95 -4.43 -3.07 -2.31
N ARG A 96 -4.34 -2.40 -3.45
CA ARG A 96 -4.98 -2.84 -4.69
C ARG A 96 -3.95 -3.19 -5.74
N ARG A 97 -4.24 -4.17 -6.59
CA ARG A 97 -3.48 -4.37 -7.84
C ARG A 97 -3.72 -3.16 -8.75
N ALA A 98 -2.67 -2.69 -9.42
CA ALA A 98 -2.77 -1.58 -10.36
C ALA A 98 -3.30 -2.02 -11.73
N GLU A 99 -3.19 -3.31 -12.04
CA GLU A 99 -3.84 -3.91 -13.19
C GLU A 99 -5.35 -3.68 -13.07
N ARG A 100 -5.91 -2.91 -14.01
CA ARG A 100 -7.35 -2.89 -14.23
C ARG A 100 -7.73 -4.34 -14.57
N MET A 101 -8.52 -5.01 -13.72
CA MET A 101 -9.38 -6.05 -14.24
C MET A 101 -10.13 -5.42 -15.43
N PRO A 102 -10.22 -6.08 -16.60
CA PRO A 102 -11.12 -5.60 -17.63
C PRO A 102 -12.49 -5.41 -16.96
N VAL A 103 -13.07 -4.22 -17.11
CA VAL A 103 -14.45 -3.98 -16.70
C VAL A 103 -15.28 -4.93 -17.55
N THR A 104 -15.64 -6.09 -17.01
CA THR A 104 -16.67 -6.91 -17.62
C THR A 104 -17.98 -6.15 -17.46
N ALA A 105 -18.83 -6.23 -18.47
CA ALA A 105 -20.11 -5.51 -18.52
C ALA A 105 -20.97 -5.75 -17.26
N GLU A 106 -20.79 -6.89 -16.60
CA GLU A 106 -21.45 -7.28 -15.34
C GLU A 106 -21.13 -6.35 -14.15
N ASN A 107 -19.97 -5.69 -14.11
CA ASN A 107 -19.59 -4.79 -13.01
C ASN A 107 -20.21 -3.39 -13.10
N LEU A 108 -20.86 -3.05 -14.24
CA LEU A 108 -21.56 -1.77 -14.43
C LEU A 108 -23.02 -1.81 -13.97
N GLU A 109 -23.61 -3.00 -13.82
CA GLU A 109 -25.04 -3.15 -13.47
C GLU A 109 -25.33 -3.11 -11.96
N GLN A 110 -24.31 -3.06 -11.10
CA GLN A 110 -24.47 -2.89 -9.64
C GLN A 110 -24.33 -1.45 -9.16
N ILE A 111 -24.21 -0.50 -10.08
CA ILE A 111 -24.32 0.94 -9.81
C ILE A 111 -25.51 1.52 -10.58
N GLY A 112 -26.69 0.94 -10.34
CA GLY A 112 -27.99 1.42 -10.82
C GLY A 112 -29.05 1.20 -9.76
#